data_AF-A0A937MVK1-F1
#
_entry.id   AF-A0A937MVK1-F1
#
_cell.length_a   1.000
_cell.length_b   1.000
_cell.length_c   1.000
_cell.angle_alpha   90.00
_cell.angle_beta   90.00
_cell.angle_gamma   90.00
#
_symmetry.space_group_name_H-M   'P 1'
#
loop_
_entity.id
_entity.type
_entity.pdbx_description
1 polymer ?
#
loop_
_entity_poly.entity_id
_entity_poly.type
_entity_poly.pdbx_seq_one_letter_code
_entity_poly.pdbx_strand_id
1 'polypeptide(L)'
;MANPEHVKILEQGVQVWNKWREVNPEVTPDLIELGLRNGNLRGINLAKAKLSLADLLGTNLTGANLSGANLCRANLTEANLTGSYIYSGQTLLYQISEGQN
;
A
#
# COMPACT_ATOMS: atom_id res chain seq x y z
N MET A 1 -10.67 6.33 12.10
CA MET A 1 -9.60 7.35 12.04
C MET A 1 -8.24 6.68 11.94
N ALA A 2 -7.39 7.19 11.04
CA ALA A 2 -6.02 6.71 10.82
C ALA A 2 -5.13 6.82 12.07
N ASN A 3 -4.07 6.01 12.13
CA ASN A 3 -3.07 6.10 13.19
C ASN A 3 -2.15 7.31 12.95
N PRO A 4 -2.04 8.25 13.91
CA PRO A 4 -1.30 9.49 13.74
C PRO A 4 0.20 9.29 13.50
N GLU A 5 0.81 8.23 14.03
CA GLU A 5 2.23 7.94 13.81
C GLU A 5 2.50 7.48 12.38
N HIS A 6 1.61 6.66 11.81
CA HIS A 6 1.71 6.29 10.39
C HIS A 6 1.53 7.52 9.49
N VAL A 7 0.56 8.38 9.80
CA VAL A 7 0.31 9.62 9.04
C VAL A 7 1.56 10.50 9.04
N LYS A 8 2.18 10.75 10.19
CA LYS A 8 3.41 11.56 10.29
C LYS A 8 4.57 11.00 9.46
N ILE A 9 4.71 9.69 9.38
CA ILE A 9 5.76 9.06 8.57
C ILE A 9 5.45 9.23 7.08
N LEU A 10 4.18 9.07 6.69
CA LEU A 10 3.74 9.23 5.31
C LEU A 10 3.92 10.67 4.82
N GLU A 11 3.62 11.66 5.67
CA GLU A 11 3.79 13.08 5.40
C GLU A 11 5.25 13.50 5.19
N GLN A 12 6.21 12.74 5.72
CA GLN A 12 7.64 12.94 5.45
C GLN A 12 8.07 12.45 4.05
N GLY A 13 7.16 11.82 3.31
CA GLY A 13 7.35 11.46 1.91
C GLY A 13 7.61 9.98 1.65
N VAL A 14 7.49 9.60 0.38
CA VAL A 14 7.52 8.21 -0.08
C VAL A 14 8.83 7.49 0.30
N GLN A 15 9.97 8.17 0.24
CA GLN A 15 11.27 7.58 0.57
C GLN A 15 11.39 7.25 2.06
N VAL A 16 10.88 8.14 2.92
CA VAL A 16 10.89 7.94 4.37
C VAL A 16 9.93 6.81 4.74
N TRP A 17 8.73 6.81 4.15
CA TRP A 17 7.77 5.73 4.29
C TRP A 17 8.33 4.37 3.87
N ASN A 18 8.97 4.30 2.70
CA ASN A 18 9.52 3.04 2.19
C ASN A 18 10.65 2.51 3.07
N LYS A 19 11.56 3.37 3.55
CA LYS A 19 12.58 2.99 4.55
C LYS A 19 11.95 2.45 5.83
N TRP A 20 10.90 3.12 6.32
CA TRP A 20 10.18 2.64 7.49
C TRP A 20 9.52 1.27 7.26
N ARG A 21 9.02 0.99 6.05
CA ARG A 21 8.47 -0.32 5.66
C ARG A 21 9.52 -1.40 5.52
N GLU A 22 10.73 -1.07 5.10
CA GLU A 22 11.86 -2.01 5.07
C GLU A 22 12.20 -2.52 6.48
N VAL A 23 12.17 -1.64 7.48
CA VAL A 23 12.46 -2.00 8.87
C VAL A 23 11.23 -2.53 9.63
N ASN A 24 10.00 -2.29 9.15
CA ASN A 24 8.75 -2.72 9.78
C ASN A 24 7.82 -3.51 8.81
N PRO A 25 8.25 -4.64 8.22
CA PRO A 25 7.46 -5.35 7.22
C PRO A 25 6.13 -5.93 7.77
N GLU A 26 6.13 -6.32 9.04
CA GLU A 26 4.98 -6.94 9.72
C GLU A 26 3.90 -5.94 10.17
N VAL A 27 4.24 -4.65 10.25
CA VAL A 27 3.26 -3.64 10.63
C VAL A 27 2.19 -3.57 9.54
N THR A 28 0.93 -3.53 9.96
CA THR A 28 -0.22 -3.27 9.08
C THR A 28 -0.57 -1.79 9.20
N PRO A 29 -0.21 -0.95 8.21
CA PRO A 29 -0.42 0.49 8.34
C PRO A 29 -1.91 0.83 8.40
N ASP A 30 -2.29 1.65 9.38
CA ASP A 30 -3.64 2.17 9.54
C ASP A 30 -3.75 3.59 8.98
N LEU A 31 -4.39 3.71 7.81
CA LEU A 31 -4.58 4.93 7.02
C LEU A 31 -6.07 5.12 6.64
N ILE A 32 -6.97 4.61 7.48
CA ILE A 32 -8.43 4.66 7.26
C ILE A 32 -8.89 6.12 7.16
N GLU A 33 -9.75 6.42 6.17
CA GLU A 33 -10.32 7.76 5.91
C GLU A 33 -9.26 8.84 5.59
N LEU A 34 -8.00 8.48 5.34
CA LEU A 34 -6.96 9.47 5.09
C LEU A 34 -7.17 10.17 3.75
N GLY A 35 -7.10 11.51 3.75
CA GLY A 35 -7.16 12.34 2.56
C GLY A 35 -5.80 12.47 1.89
N LEU A 36 -5.64 11.87 0.71
CA LEU A 36 -4.40 11.82 -0.08
C LEU A 36 -4.61 12.32 -1.53
N ARG A 37 -5.67 13.12 -1.75
CA ARG A 37 -6.08 13.63 -3.06
C ARG A 37 -4.92 14.32 -3.78
N ASN A 38 -4.77 14.05 -5.08
CA ASN A 38 -3.77 14.61 -5.98
C ASN A 38 -2.31 14.42 -5.50
N GLY A 39 -2.08 13.53 -4.53
CA GLY A 39 -0.76 13.26 -3.98
C GLY A 39 0.12 12.50 -4.96
N ASN A 40 1.44 12.67 -4.84
CA ASN A 40 2.42 11.85 -5.56
C ASN A 40 2.94 10.74 -4.66
N LEU A 41 2.39 9.54 -4.81
CA LEU A 41 2.74 8.34 -4.08
C LEU A 41 3.39 7.28 -5.01
N ARG A 42 4.08 7.74 -6.07
CA ARG A 42 4.74 6.85 -7.02
C ARG A 42 5.71 5.91 -6.31
N GLY A 43 5.57 4.61 -6.53
CA GLY A 43 6.45 3.58 -5.96
C GLY A 43 6.30 3.38 -4.44
N ILE A 44 5.23 3.89 -3.82
CA ILE A 44 5.05 3.72 -2.37
C ILE A 44 4.76 2.26 -1.99
N ASN A 45 5.27 1.82 -0.85
CA ASN A 45 4.96 0.51 -0.27
C ASN A 45 3.79 0.60 0.72
N LEU A 46 2.56 0.50 0.23
CA LEU A 46 1.32 0.43 1.01
C LEU A 46 0.83 -1.01 1.22
N ALA A 47 1.72 -2.01 1.17
CA ALA A 47 1.35 -3.40 1.34
C ALA A 47 0.64 -3.62 2.69
N LYS A 48 -0.45 -4.39 2.66
CA LYS A 48 -1.35 -4.68 3.80
C LYS A 48 -2.00 -3.44 4.45
N ALA A 49 -1.85 -2.24 3.89
CA ALA A 49 -2.41 -1.03 4.51
C ALA A 49 -3.94 -1.06 4.58
N LYS A 50 -4.49 -0.58 5.69
CA LYS A 50 -5.92 -0.28 5.85
C LYS A 50 -6.18 1.10 5.24
N LEU A 51 -6.73 1.12 4.04
CA LEU A 51 -7.08 2.31 3.26
C LEU A 51 -8.59 2.42 3.04
N SER A 52 -9.40 1.75 3.87
CA SER A 52 -10.85 1.81 3.73
C SER A 52 -11.32 3.25 3.91
N LEU A 53 -12.23 3.69 3.03
CA LEU A 53 -12.74 5.07 2.97
C LEU A 53 -11.66 6.14 2.69
N ALA A 54 -10.42 5.77 2.36
CA ALA A 54 -9.39 6.75 2.02
C ALA A 54 -9.73 7.51 0.73
N ASP A 55 -9.32 8.76 0.66
CA ASP A 55 -9.59 9.62 -0.48
C ASP A 55 -8.34 9.81 -1.34
N LEU A 56 -8.25 9.02 -2.40
CA LEU A 56 -7.12 8.91 -3.32
C LEU A 56 -7.45 9.52 -4.69
N LEU A 57 -8.41 10.47 -4.73
CA LEU A 57 -8.80 11.18 -5.95
C LEU A 57 -7.58 11.75 -6.67
N GLY A 58 -7.33 11.39 -7.91
CA GLY A 58 -6.24 11.94 -8.73
C GLY A 58 -4.83 11.57 -8.24
N THR A 59 -4.69 10.69 -7.25
CA THR A 59 -3.38 10.35 -6.66
C THR A 59 -2.54 9.54 -7.66
N ASN A 60 -1.26 9.89 -7.80
CA ASN A 60 -0.32 9.09 -8.57
C ASN A 60 0.21 7.92 -7.73
N LEU A 61 -0.29 6.72 -8.01
CA LEU A 61 0.11 5.44 -7.40
C LEU A 61 0.91 4.57 -8.38
N THR A 62 1.54 5.17 -9.39
CA THR A 62 2.30 4.42 -10.40
C THR A 62 3.39 3.60 -9.71
N GLY A 63 3.44 2.29 -9.97
CA GLY A 63 4.41 1.39 -9.35
C GLY A 63 4.23 1.15 -7.85
N ALA A 64 3.14 1.62 -7.23
CA ALA A 64 2.90 1.41 -5.81
C ALA A 64 2.68 -0.08 -5.50
N ASN A 65 3.17 -0.54 -4.35
CA ASN A 65 2.83 -1.83 -3.80
C ASN A 65 1.60 -1.69 -2.88
N LEU A 66 0.45 -2.16 -3.35
CA LEU A 66 -0.83 -2.21 -2.63
C LEU A 66 -1.22 -3.66 -2.29
N SER A 67 -0.27 -4.60 -2.32
CA SER A 67 -0.55 -6.03 -2.12
C SER A 67 -1.20 -6.27 -0.77
N GLY A 68 -2.39 -6.87 -0.77
CA GLY A 68 -3.19 -7.10 0.43
C GLY A 68 -3.74 -5.84 1.11
N ALA A 69 -3.65 -4.66 0.50
CA ALA A 69 -4.25 -3.45 1.05
C ALA A 69 -5.78 -3.53 1.04
N ASN A 70 -6.43 -3.06 2.11
CA ASN A 70 -7.88 -2.94 2.17
C ASN A 70 -8.31 -1.58 1.61
N LEU A 71 -8.81 -1.56 0.38
CA LEU A 71 -9.32 -0.38 -0.31
C LEU A 71 -10.85 -0.27 -0.29
N CYS A 72 -11.53 -0.95 0.65
CA CYS A 72 -12.99 -0.95 0.72
C CYS A 72 -13.53 0.48 0.82
N ARG A 73 -14.35 0.90 -0.15
CA ARG A 73 -14.91 2.25 -0.29
C ARG A 73 -13.88 3.38 -0.41
N ALA A 74 -12.63 3.08 -0.75
CA ALA A 74 -11.66 4.13 -1.08
C ALA A 74 -12.07 4.85 -2.38
N ASN A 75 -11.92 6.17 -2.42
CA ASN A 75 -12.13 6.94 -3.65
C ASN A 75 -10.86 6.92 -4.49
N LEU A 76 -10.83 6.09 -5.54
CA LEU A 76 -9.72 5.98 -6.49
C LEU A 76 -10.01 6.68 -7.83
N THR A 77 -11.03 7.54 -7.87
CA THR A 77 -11.38 8.29 -9.10
C THR A 77 -10.14 9.05 -9.60
N GLU A 78 -9.83 8.95 -10.89
CA GLU A 78 -8.64 9.58 -11.52
C GLU A 78 -7.26 9.15 -10.96
N ALA A 79 -7.19 8.18 -10.04
CA ALA A 79 -5.91 7.71 -9.53
C ALA A 79 -5.13 6.95 -10.62
N ASN A 80 -3.83 7.23 -10.75
CA ASN A 80 -2.97 6.50 -11.67
C ASN A 80 -2.37 5.26 -10.98
N LEU A 81 -2.90 4.08 -11.31
CA LEU A 81 -2.47 2.78 -10.76
C LEU A 81 -1.51 2.00 -11.69
N THR A 82 -0.97 2.64 -12.72
CA THR A 82 -0.11 1.98 -13.72
C THR A 82 1.04 1.22 -13.05
N GLY A 83 1.16 -0.08 -13.33
CA GLY A 83 2.22 -0.91 -12.76
C GLY A 83 2.15 -1.09 -11.24
N SER A 84 1.03 -0.75 -10.58
CA SER A 84 0.86 -1.04 -9.17
C SER A 84 0.61 -2.52 -8.92
N TYR A 85 1.07 -3.02 -7.77
CA TYR A 85 0.89 -4.41 -7.36
C TYR A 85 -0.29 -4.50 -6.40
N ILE A 86 -1.41 -5.11 -6.81
CA ILE A 86 -2.67 -5.16 -6.03
C ILE A 86 -3.06 -6.57 -5.57
N TYR A 87 -2.18 -7.57 -5.70
CA TYR A 87 -2.53 -8.95 -5.39
C TYR A 87 -2.97 -9.12 -3.93
N SER A 88 -4.15 -9.70 -3.72
CA SER A 88 -4.58 -10.17 -2.41
C SER A 88 -3.65 -11.30 -1.98
N GLY A 89 -2.94 -11.14 -0.87
CA GLY A 89 -1.94 -12.11 -0.42
C GLY A 89 -2.49 -13.52 -0.28
N GLN A 90 -2.18 -14.38 -1.25
CA GLN A 90 -1.76 -15.77 -1.11
C GLN A 90 -1.43 -16.33 -2.50
N THR A 91 -0.15 -16.29 -2.87
CA THR A 91 0.41 -17.38 -3.67
C THR A 91 1.45 -18.02 -2.78
N LEU A 92 1.05 -19.04 -2.03
CA LEU A 92 2.03 -19.97 -1.47
C LEU A 92 2.82 -20.53 -2.64
N LEU A 93 4.13 -20.49 -2.49
CA LEU A 93 5.12 -21.19 -3.29
C LEU A 93 4.54 -22.54 -3.72
N TYR A 94 4.49 -22.80 -5.02
CA TYR A 94 4.46 -24.16 -5.54
C TYR A 94 5.73 -24.82 -4.99
N GLN A 95 5.63 -25.50 -3.85
CA GLN A 95 6.62 -26.51 -3.50
C GLN A 95 6.43 -27.60 -4.53
N ILE A 96 7.16 -27.50 -5.64
CA ILE A 96 7.57 -28.67 -6.38
C ILE A 96 8.38 -29.45 -5.35
N SER A 97 7.74 -30.41 -4.68
CA SER A 97 8.46 -31.47 -4.03
C SER A 97 9.32 -32.08 -5.12
N GLU A 98 10.60 -31.73 -5.10
CA GLU A 98 11.58 -32.39 -5.92
C GLU A 98 11.36 -33.89 -5.75
N GLY A 99 11.23 -34.58 -6.88
CA GLY A 99 11.39 -36.01 -6.91
C GLY A 99 12.76 -36.32 -6.32
N GLN A 100 12.76 -36.74 -5.06
CA GLN A 100 13.85 -37.55 -4.55
C GLN A 100 13.47 -39.00 -4.84
N ASN A 101 14.15 -39.46 -5.88
CA ASN A 101 14.39 -40.83 -6.32
C ASN A 101 14.66 -41.78 -5.14
#